data_AF-A0A1D2NAF2-F1
#
_entry.id   AF-A0A1D2NAF2-F1
#
_cell.length_a   1.000
_cell.length_b   1.000
_cell.length_c   1.000
_cell.angle_alpha   90.00
_cell.angle_beta   90.00
_cell.angle_gamma   90.00
#
_symmetry.space_group_name_H-M   'P 1'
#
loop_
_entity.id
_entity.type
_entity.pdbx_description
1 polymer ?
#
loop_
_entity_poly.entity_id
_entity_poly.type
_entity_poly.pdbx_seq_one_letter_code
_entity_poly.pdbx_strand_id
1 'polypeptide(L)'
;MRTGSSKWKLHRRDIIDHLAPMQYLPNYENTITVYRVEKEQSRSIEKISKFEKEMGCILEANRNLQEDCHRERLLRKKYYNMVEELKGKIRVFCRIRPPSKSEKINNEIIAKCSDPYTISLETLKGHKEFQFDRVFTQEDTQEEIFADTQVFTCFWVSCQTNVLLLTVPRRVLSSNHEKYLLRYEL
;
A
#
# COMPACT_ATOMS: atom_id res chain seq x y z
N MET A 1 73.86 31.99 87.86
CA MET A 1 73.41 32.08 86.46
C MET A 1 73.05 30.68 85.98
N ARG A 2 71.78 30.48 85.62
CA ARG A 2 71.29 29.25 84.98
C ARG A 2 71.66 29.31 83.50
N THR A 3 72.08 28.19 82.92
CA THR A 3 71.38 27.51 81.80
C THR A 3 72.11 26.21 81.50
N GLY A 4 71.42 25.09 81.72
CA GLY A 4 71.86 23.77 81.29
C GLY A 4 71.62 23.58 79.79
N SER A 5 72.52 22.87 79.13
CA SER A 5 72.34 22.38 77.77
C SER A 5 72.14 20.87 77.83
N SER A 6 70.88 20.46 78.01
CA SER A 6 70.46 19.05 77.98
C SER A 6 70.52 18.55 76.54
N LYS A 7 71.42 17.59 76.32
CA LYS A 7 71.64 16.90 75.04
C LYS A 7 70.47 15.96 74.78
N TRP A 8 69.53 16.33 73.90
CA TRP A 8 68.43 15.48 73.50
C TRP A 8 68.98 14.25 72.74
N LYS A 9 68.90 13.06 73.35
CA LYS A 9 69.05 11.79 72.64
C LYS A 9 67.65 11.20 72.43
N LEU A 10 67.09 11.40 71.24
CA LEU A 10 65.86 10.74 70.79
C LEU A 10 66.11 9.23 70.75
N HIS A 11 65.26 8.45 71.42
CA HIS A 11 65.39 7.01 71.49
C HIS A 11 64.70 6.39 70.27
N ARG A 12 65.33 5.40 69.62
CA ARG A 12 64.86 4.77 68.37
C ARG A 12 63.44 4.17 68.43
N ARG A 13 62.84 4.06 69.62
CA ARG A 13 61.47 3.54 69.83
C ARG A 13 60.41 4.59 69.53
N ASP A 14 60.72 5.87 69.73
CA ASP A 14 59.79 7.00 69.55
C ASP A 14 59.51 7.32 68.07
N ILE A 15 60.24 6.67 67.14
CA ILE A 15 60.05 6.84 65.69
C ILE A 15 58.97 5.88 65.16
N ILE A 16 58.75 4.74 65.82
CA ILE A 16 57.88 3.68 65.30
C ILE A 16 56.40 3.99 65.57
N ASP A 17 56.08 4.75 66.61
CA ASP A 17 54.69 5.09 66.97
C ASP A 17 54.09 6.23 66.11
N HIS A 18 54.88 6.85 65.23
CA HIS A 18 54.44 7.92 64.31
C HIS A 18 54.42 7.52 62.84
N LEU A 19 54.74 6.27 62.51
CA LEU A 19 54.48 5.74 61.18
C LEU A 19 53.03 5.28 61.13
N ALA A 20 52.14 6.21 60.81
CA ALA A 20 50.78 5.89 60.40
C ALA A 20 50.83 4.70 59.43
N PRO A 21 49.99 3.66 59.61
CA PRO A 21 49.97 2.54 58.67
C PRO A 21 49.71 3.15 57.31
N MET A 22 50.62 2.91 56.36
CA MET A 22 50.55 3.40 55.00
C MET A 22 49.20 2.95 54.42
N GLN A 23 48.20 3.83 54.52
CA GLN A 23 46.82 3.54 54.16
C GLN A 23 46.79 3.36 52.65
N TYR A 24 46.61 2.09 52.24
CA TYR A 24 46.06 1.65 50.96
C TYR A 24 46.10 2.71 49.85
N LEU A 25 47.22 2.77 49.12
CA LEU A 25 47.18 3.35 47.79
C LEU A 25 46.32 2.42 46.93
N PRO A 26 45.22 2.91 46.32
CA PRO A 26 44.37 2.07 45.49
C PRO A 26 45.20 1.42 44.38
N ASN A 27 45.05 0.11 44.20
CA ASN A 27 45.80 -0.69 43.22
C ASN A 27 45.76 0.01 41.86
N TYR A 28 46.92 0.50 41.38
CA TYR A 28 47.00 1.33 40.18
C TYR A 28 46.40 0.62 38.95
N GLU A 29 46.48 -0.71 38.91
CA GLU A 29 45.86 -1.55 37.87
C GLU A 29 44.32 -1.49 37.89
N ASN A 30 43.71 -1.43 39.07
CA ASN A 30 42.26 -1.25 39.19
C ASN A 30 41.84 0.14 38.73
N THR A 31 42.62 1.16 39.06
CA THR A 31 42.33 2.54 38.63
C THR A 31 42.42 2.66 37.10
N ILE A 32 43.45 2.07 36.47
CA ILE A 32 43.60 2.07 35.00
C ILE A 32 42.47 1.33 34.30
N THR A 33 42.05 0.18 34.83
CA THR A 33 40.94 -0.60 34.24
C THR A 33 39.61 0.15 34.34
N VAL A 34 39.34 0.83 35.46
CA VAL A 34 38.16 1.70 35.60
C VAL A 34 38.15 2.81 34.55
N TYR A 35 39.24 3.56 34.38
CA TYR A 35 39.31 4.62 33.35
C TYR A 35 39.14 4.08 31.92
N ARG A 36 39.64 2.86 31.64
CA ARG A 36 39.49 2.21 30.34
C ARG A 36 38.04 1.83 30.06
N VAL A 37 37.35 1.27 31.06
CA VAL A 37 35.93 0.90 30.97
C VAL A 37 35.05 2.14 30.85
N GLU A 38 35.30 3.20 31.63
CA GLU A 38 34.56 4.47 31.53
C GLU A 38 34.69 5.12 30.15
N LYS A 39 35.88 5.05 29.53
CA LYS A 39 36.13 5.54 28.18
C LYS A 39 35.39 4.72 27.11
N GLU A 40 35.35 3.40 27.27
CA GLU A 40 34.60 2.51 26.37
C GLU A 40 33.08 2.68 26.53
N GLN A 41 32.59 2.86 27.75
CA GLN A 41 31.19 3.20 28.03
C GLN A 41 30.80 4.54 27.41
N SER A 42 31.63 5.57 27.57
CA SER A 42 31.40 6.90 26.98
C SER A 42 31.26 6.82 25.46
N ARG A 43 32.15 6.07 24.78
CA ARG A 43 32.06 5.84 23.33
C ARG A 43 30.79 5.09 22.92
N SER A 44 30.30 4.20 23.77
CA SER A 44 29.11 3.41 23.48
C SER A 44 27.84 4.26 23.66
N ILE A 45 27.81 5.10 24.69
CA ILE A 45 26.73 6.06 24.95
C ILE A 45 26.63 7.09 23.81
N GLU A 46 27.75 7.60 23.31
CA GLU A 46 27.77 8.51 22.15
C GLU A 46 27.16 7.87 20.90
N LYS A 47 27.49 6.60 20.63
CA LYS A 47 26.91 5.86 19.50
C LYS A 47 25.41 5.65 19.67
N ILE A 48 24.96 5.26 20.87
CA ILE A 48 23.54 5.08 21.19
C ILE A 48 22.80 6.41 20.97
N SER A 49 23.33 7.52 21.48
CA SER A 49 22.73 8.86 21.28
C SER A 49 22.63 9.23 19.80
N LYS A 50 23.63 8.87 18.99
CA LYS A 50 23.60 9.10 17.55
C LYS A 50 22.51 8.27 16.87
N PHE A 51 22.41 6.98 17.18
CA PHE A 51 21.37 6.11 16.63
C PHE A 51 19.96 6.49 17.08
N GLU A 52 19.78 6.94 18.32
CA GLU A 52 18.49 7.44 18.82
C GLU A 52 18.00 8.66 18.02
N LYS A 53 18.92 9.59 17.71
CA LYS A 53 18.60 10.75 16.86
C LYS A 53 18.24 10.33 15.44
N GLU A 54 19.04 9.44 14.84
CA GLU A 54 18.75 8.92 13.50
C GLU A 54 17.40 8.20 13.45
N MET A 55 17.08 7.39 14.47
CA MET A 55 15.79 6.71 14.60
C MET A 55 14.63 7.71 14.72
N GLY A 56 14.79 8.77 15.52
CA GLY A 56 13.80 9.84 15.64
C GLY A 56 13.51 10.52 14.30
N CYS A 57 14.57 10.90 13.56
CA CYS A 57 14.43 11.49 12.23
C CYS A 57 13.73 10.54 11.24
N ILE A 58 14.06 9.24 11.28
CA ILE A 58 13.44 8.23 10.41
C ILE A 58 11.95 8.05 10.75
N LEU A 59 11.58 8.03 12.03
CA LEU A 59 10.18 7.92 12.45
C LEU A 59 9.36 9.13 11.99
N GLU A 60 9.90 10.33 12.11
CA GLU A 60 9.23 11.55 11.65
C GLU A 60 9.10 11.60 10.13
N ALA A 61 10.15 11.22 9.40
CA ALA A 61 10.08 11.07 7.94
C ALA A 61 9.03 10.02 7.52
N ASN A 62 8.97 8.87 8.18
CA ASN A 62 7.96 7.84 7.93
C ASN A 62 6.54 8.36 8.18
N ARG A 63 6.34 9.12 9.26
CA ARG A 63 5.05 9.72 9.57
C ARG A 63 4.61 10.68 8.46
N ASN A 64 5.51 11.57 8.02
CA ASN A 64 5.22 12.51 6.93
C ASN A 64 4.88 11.76 5.63
N LEU A 65 5.66 10.72 5.29
CA LEU A 65 5.38 9.87 4.12
C LEU A 65 4.02 9.17 4.22
N GLN A 66 3.63 8.71 5.42
CA GLN A 66 2.32 8.11 5.63
C GLN A 66 1.18 9.13 5.43
N GLU A 67 1.33 10.34 5.95
CA GLU A 67 0.35 11.42 5.78
C GLU A 67 0.24 11.85 4.32
N ASP A 68 1.36 11.96 3.60
CA ASP A 68 1.39 12.29 2.18
C ASP A 68 0.74 11.21 1.33
N CYS A 69 1.11 9.94 1.56
CA CYS A 69 0.49 8.80 0.88
C CYS A 69 -1.02 8.73 1.15
N HIS A 70 -1.45 9.02 2.38
CA HIS A 70 -2.87 9.09 2.72
C HIS A 70 -3.58 10.21 1.94
N ARG A 71 -2.97 11.39 1.87
CA ARG A 71 -3.51 12.55 1.14
C ARG A 71 -3.63 12.25 -0.36
N GLU A 72 -2.60 11.67 -0.98
CA GLU A 72 -2.63 11.26 -2.38
C GLU A 72 -3.73 10.22 -2.65
N ARG A 73 -3.89 9.25 -1.76
CA ARG A 73 -4.95 8.24 -1.87
C ARG A 73 -6.34 8.87 -1.84
N LEU A 74 -6.57 9.84 -0.95
CA LEU A 74 -7.84 10.57 -0.87
C LEU A 74 -8.11 11.39 -2.14
N LEU A 75 -7.09 12.10 -2.64
CA LEU A 75 -7.20 12.88 -3.87
C LEU A 75 -7.50 11.99 -5.06
N ARG A 76 -6.80 10.85 -5.19
CA ARG A 76 -7.05 9.87 -6.26
C ARG A 76 -8.50 9.37 -6.22
N LYS A 77 -9.03 9.08 -5.03
CA LYS A 77 -10.44 8.69 -4.85
C LYS A 77 -11.39 9.82 -5.26
N LYS A 78 -11.12 11.06 -4.85
CA LYS A 78 -11.94 12.24 -5.18
C LYS A 78 -12.00 12.48 -6.69
N TYR A 79 -10.84 12.55 -7.36
CA TYR A 79 -10.79 12.82 -8.79
C TYR A 79 -11.40 11.71 -9.62
N TYR A 80 -11.18 10.45 -9.22
CA TYR A 80 -11.79 9.33 -9.92
C TYR A 80 -13.32 9.36 -9.78
N ASN A 81 -13.85 9.57 -8.57
CA ASN A 81 -15.29 9.69 -8.36
C ASN A 81 -15.91 10.81 -9.21
N MET A 82 -15.24 11.97 -9.29
CA MET A 82 -15.68 13.08 -10.12
C MET A 82 -15.74 12.72 -11.60
N VAL A 83 -14.73 12.02 -12.11
CA VAL A 83 -14.72 11.55 -13.52
C VAL A 83 -15.85 10.55 -13.77
N GLU A 84 -16.13 9.64 -12.84
CA GLU A 84 -17.21 8.65 -12.97
C GLU A 84 -18.60 9.29 -12.86
N GLU A 85 -18.80 10.27 -11.97
CA GLU A 85 -20.04 11.03 -11.88
C GLU A 85 -20.36 11.76 -13.19
N LEU A 86 -19.33 12.30 -13.86
CA LEU A 86 -19.48 12.96 -15.16
C LEU A 86 -19.83 11.97 -16.29
N LYS A 87 -19.32 10.74 -16.23
CA LYS A 87 -19.64 9.69 -17.22
C LYS A 87 -21.02 9.04 -16.99
N GLY A 88 -21.53 9.09 -15.76
CA GLY A 88 -22.81 8.51 -15.38
C GLY A 88 -22.66 7.17 -14.63
N LYS A 89 -23.59 6.90 -13.71
CA LYS A 89 -23.55 5.74 -12.80
C LYS A 89 -23.97 4.43 -13.45
N ILE A 90 -24.70 4.49 -14.57
CA ILE A 90 -25.17 3.33 -15.31
C ILE A 90 -24.42 3.31 -16.63
N ARG A 91 -23.75 2.20 -16.92
CA ARG A 91 -23.11 1.96 -18.22
C ARG A 91 -23.74 0.74 -18.86
N VAL A 92 -24.07 0.84 -20.13
CA VAL A 92 -24.69 -0.21 -20.93
C VAL A 92 -23.73 -0.62 -22.03
N PHE A 93 -23.21 -1.83 -21.91
CA PHE A 93 -22.34 -2.45 -22.89
C PHE A 93 -23.13 -3.39 -23.80
N CYS A 94 -22.82 -3.42 -25.08
CA CYS A 94 -23.37 -4.39 -26.01
C CYS A 94 -22.25 -5.31 -26.54
N ARG A 95 -22.51 -6.62 -26.64
CA ARG A 95 -21.59 -7.60 -27.27
C ARG A 95 -22.32 -8.38 -28.35
N ILE A 96 -21.80 -8.34 -29.56
CA ILE A 96 -22.28 -9.10 -30.71
C ILE A 96 -21.62 -10.48 -30.65
N ARG A 97 -22.44 -11.53 -30.53
CA ARG A 97 -21.95 -12.92 -30.55
C ARG A 97 -21.64 -13.35 -31.99
N PRO A 98 -20.57 -14.11 -32.24
CA PRO A 98 -20.37 -14.78 -33.52
C PRO A 98 -21.56 -15.70 -33.88
N PRO A 99 -22.04 -15.69 -35.14
CA PRO A 99 -23.21 -16.45 -35.55
C PRO A 99 -22.92 -17.95 -35.53
N SER A 100 -23.87 -18.73 -35.03
CA SER A 100 -23.80 -20.19 -35.05
C SER A 100 -23.94 -20.74 -36.48
N LYS A 101 -23.50 -21.99 -36.71
CA LYS A 101 -23.58 -22.66 -38.02
C LYS A 101 -25.01 -22.68 -38.58
N SER A 102 -26.02 -22.88 -37.72
CA SER A 102 -27.44 -22.88 -38.11
C SER A 102 -27.97 -21.47 -38.42
N GLU A 103 -27.45 -20.44 -37.74
CA GLU A 103 -27.86 -19.04 -37.91
C GLU A 103 -27.26 -18.45 -39.20
N LYS A 104 -26.05 -18.91 -39.60
CA LYS A 104 -25.43 -18.55 -40.89
C LYS A 104 -26.24 -19.06 -42.10
N ILE A 105 -26.94 -20.18 -41.96
CA ILE A 105 -27.75 -20.78 -43.03
C ILE A 105 -29.06 -20.01 -43.21
N ASN A 106 -29.60 -19.46 -42.12
CA ASN A 106 -30.91 -18.79 -42.11
C ASN A 106 -30.83 -17.26 -42.33
N ASN A 107 -29.65 -16.67 -42.52
CA ASN A 107 -29.44 -15.21 -42.60
C ASN A 107 -30.18 -14.46 -41.47
N GLU A 108 -30.20 -15.03 -40.25
CA GLU A 108 -30.88 -14.38 -39.13
C GLU A 108 -30.11 -13.12 -38.70
N ILE A 109 -30.74 -11.97 -38.95
CA ILE A 109 -30.49 -10.62 -38.41
C ILE A 109 -29.00 -10.26 -38.28
N ILE A 110 -28.48 -9.55 -39.29
CA ILE A 110 -27.11 -9.04 -39.30
C ILE A 110 -27.08 -7.71 -38.53
N ALA A 111 -26.57 -7.74 -37.30
CA ALA A 111 -26.21 -6.52 -36.59
C ALA A 111 -24.97 -5.90 -37.25
N LYS A 112 -25.09 -4.66 -37.73
CA LYS A 112 -23.98 -3.91 -38.32
C LYS A 112 -23.49 -2.87 -37.31
N CYS A 113 -22.19 -2.87 -37.07
CA CYS A 113 -21.53 -1.86 -36.25
C CYS A 113 -21.07 -0.74 -37.18
N SER A 114 -21.64 0.46 -37.05
CA SER A 114 -21.18 1.63 -37.81
C SER A 114 -20.02 2.31 -37.09
N ASP A 115 -20.13 2.40 -35.75
CA ASP A 115 -19.14 3.01 -34.86
C ASP A 115 -19.04 2.19 -33.57
N PRO A 116 -17.96 2.33 -32.78
CA PRO A 116 -17.78 1.59 -31.52
C PRO A 116 -18.84 1.85 -30.44
N TYR A 117 -19.78 2.75 -30.70
CA TYR A 117 -20.85 3.17 -29.79
C TYR A 117 -22.24 2.88 -30.35
N THR A 118 -22.35 2.49 -31.63
CA THR A 118 -23.63 2.49 -32.35
C THR A 118 -23.83 1.20 -33.14
N ILE A 119 -24.94 0.52 -32.87
CA ILE A 119 -25.37 -0.69 -33.60
C ILE A 119 -26.62 -0.37 -34.41
N SER A 120 -26.59 -0.81 -35.67
CA SER A 120 -27.74 -0.83 -36.56
C SER A 120 -28.25 -2.25 -36.76
N LEU A 121 -29.56 -2.44 -36.62
CA LEU A 121 -30.26 -3.70 -36.81
C LEU A 121 -31.26 -3.55 -37.98
N GLU A 122 -31.07 -4.36 -39.02
CA GLU A 122 -32.05 -4.53 -40.09
C GLU A 122 -33.02 -5.65 -39.71
N THR A 123 -34.24 -5.29 -39.33
CA THR A 123 -35.31 -6.26 -39.01
C THR A 123 -36.40 -6.21 -40.08
N LEU A 124 -37.21 -7.27 -40.19
CA LEU A 124 -38.43 -7.29 -41.03
C LEU A 124 -39.41 -6.12 -40.73
N LYS A 125 -39.28 -5.48 -39.56
CA LYS A 125 -40.08 -4.33 -39.11
C LYS A 125 -39.41 -2.97 -39.37
N GLY A 126 -38.28 -2.93 -40.07
CA GLY A 126 -37.52 -1.71 -40.39
C GLY A 126 -36.14 -1.65 -39.76
N HIS A 127 -35.41 -0.57 -40.09
CA HIS A 127 -34.08 -0.25 -39.57
C HIS A 127 -34.20 0.35 -38.16
N LYS A 128 -33.41 -0.16 -37.21
CA LYS A 128 -33.32 0.37 -35.85
C LYS A 128 -31.86 0.60 -35.46
N GLU A 129 -31.60 1.74 -34.85
CA GLU A 129 -30.28 2.14 -34.39
C GLU A 129 -30.29 2.31 -32.88
N PHE A 130 -29.25 1.80 -32.21
CA PHE A 130 -29.10 1.83 -30.77
C PHE A 130 -27.71 2.33 -30.42
N GLN A 131 -27.65 3.27 -29.47
CA GLN A 131 -26.41 3.82 -28.95
C GLN A 131 -26.12 3.26 -27.56
N PHE A 132 -24.86 2.88 -27.33
CA PHE A 132 -24.35 2.25 -26.12
C PHE A 132 -23.04 2.92 -25.69
N ASP A 133 -22.61 2.69 -24.45
CA ASP A 133 -21.32 3.18 -23.94
C ASP A 133 -20.13 2.56 -24.67
N ARG A 134 -20.26 1.28 -25.07
CA ARG A 134 -19.33 0.58 -25.94
C ARG A 134 -20.00 -0.64 -26.55
N VAL A 135 -19.66 -0.90 -27.80
CA VAL A 135 -20.09 -2.04 -28.59
C VAL A 135 -18.89 -2.93 -28.87
N PHE A 136 -18.98 -4.18 -28.43
CA PHE A 136 -18.03 -5.24 -28.74
C PHE A 136 -18.57 -6.08 -29.89
N THR A 137 -17.75 -6.24 -30.91
CA THR A 137 -17.98 -7.05 -32.10
C THR A 137 -17.61 -8.52 -31.87
N GLN A 138 -17.70 -9.30 -32.93
CA GLN A 138 -17.38 -10.74 -32.91
C GLN A 138 -15.88 -11.02 -32.81
N GLU A 139 -15.05 -10.04 -33.19
CA GLU A 139 -13.59 -10.13 -33.17
C GLU A 139 -13.01 -9.78 -31.79
N ASP A 140 -13.79 -9.09 -30.95
CA ASP A 140 -13.36 -8.68 -29.63
C ASP A 140 -13.32 -9.87 -28.66
N THR A 141 -12.18 -10.00 -28.00
CA THR A 141 -11.87 -11.11 -27.09
C THR A 141 -12.48 -10.90 -25.71
N GLN A 142 -12.57 -11.99 -24.94
CA GLN A 142 -13.09 -11.92 -23.58
C GLN A 142 -12.16 -11.10 -22.67
N GLU A 143 -10.86 -11.12 -22.97
CA GLU A 143 -9.80 -10.36 -22.31
C GLU A 143 -9.98 -8.86 -22.52
N GLU A 144 -10.30 -8.41 -23.73
CA GLU A 144 -10.55 -7.00 -24.04
C GLU A 144 -11.82 -6.49 -23.34
N ILE A 145 -12.91 -7.27 -23.37
CA ILE A 145 -14.14 -6.95 -22.66
C ILE A 145 -13.88 -6.88 -21.15
N PHE A 146 -13.09 -7.81 -20.63
CA PHE A 146 -12.73 -7.83 -19.23
C PHE A 146 -11.83 -6.65 -18.86
N ALA A 147 -10.88 -6.23 -19.70
CA ALA A 147 -10.02 -5.08 -19.44
C ALA A 147 -10.86 -3.79 -19.27
N ASP A 148 -11.81 -3.56 -20.18
CA ASP A 148 -12.71 -2.40 -20.11
C ASP A 148 -13.63 -2.46 -18.88
N THR A 149 -14.08 -3.66 -18.51
CA THR A 149 -14.96 -3.85 -17.35
C THR A 149 -14.19 -3.84 -16.01
N GLN A 150 -12.92 -4.26 -16.01
CA GLN A 150 -12.07 -4.39 -14.82
C GLN A 150 -11.68 -3.03 -14.25
N VAL A 151 -11.63 -1.98 -15.08
CA VAL A 151 -11.47 -0.61 -14.61
C VAL A 151 -12.50 -0.29 -13.50
N PHE A 152 -13.72 -0.85 -13.58
CA PHE A 152 -14.77 -0.73 -12.57
C PHE A 152 -14.62 -1.70 -11.39
N THR A 153 -14.01 -2.88 -11.59
CA THR A 153 -13.80 -3.83 -10.49
C THR A 153 -12.67 -3.38 -9.56
N CYS A 154 -11.60 -2.78 -10.11
CA CYS A 154 -10.53 -2.16 -9.32
C CYS A 154 -11.07 -0.99 -8.48
N PHE A 155 -12.13 -0.34 -8.98
CA PHE A 155 -12.88 0.70 -8.28
C PHE A 155 -13.67 0.16 -7.07
N TRP A 156 -14.17 -1.07 -7.12
CA TRP A 156 -14.82 -1.74 -5.98
C TRP A 156 -13.87 -1.84 -4.76
N VAL A 157 -12.67 -2.35 -5.01
CA VAL A 157 -11.63 -2.56 -3.99
C VAL A 157 -11.13 -1.21 -3.43
N SER A 158 -11.15 -0.16 -4.24
CA SER A 158 -10.62 1.17 -3.86
C SER A 158 -11.67 2.12 -3.27
N CYS A 159 -12.95 2.01 -3.65
CA CYS A 159 -13.94 3.06 -3.45
C CYS A 159 -15.26 2.65 -2.77
N GLN A 160 -15.50 1.36 -2.47
CA GLN A 160 -16.73 0.86 -1.80
C GLN A 160 -18.05 1.14 -2.56
N THR A 161 -18.02 1.27 -3.88
CA THR A 161 -19.22 1.45 -4.71
C THR A 161 -19.71 0.11 -5.25
N ASN A 162 -20.96 -0.26 -4.98
CA ASN A 162 -21.60 -1.48 -5.51
C ASN A 162 -21.62 -1.48 -7.06
N VAL A 163 -21.15 -2.56 -7.68
CA VAL A 163 -21.17 -2.76 -9.14
C VAL A 163 -22.05 -3.98 -9.39
N LEU A 164 -23.07 -3.81 -10.23
CA LEU A 164 -24.00 -4.88 -10.61
C LEU A 164 -23.79 -5.17 -12.10
N LEU A 165 -23.24 -6.34 -12.41
CA LEU A 165 -23.14 -6.80 -13.79
C LEU A 165 -24.40 -7.61 -14.13
N LEU A 166 -25.26 -7.09 -14.99
CA LEU A 166 -26.43 -7.80 -15.48
C LEU A 166 -26.17 -8.31 -16.89
N THR A 167 -26.06 -9.62 -17.04
CA THR A 167 -26.07 -10.27 -18.34
C THR A 167 -27.50 -10.67 -18.67
N VAL A 168 -28.02 -10.23 -19.81
CA VAL A 168 -29.33 -10.66 -20.28
C VAL A 168 -29.15 -11.98 -21.03
N PRO A 169 -29.67 -13.12 -20.53
CA PRO A 169 -29.57 -14.38 -21.24
C PRO A 169 -30.38 -14.35 -22.54
N ARG A 170 -29.95 -15.17 -23.49
CA ARG A 170 -30.45 -15.28 -24.88
C ARG A 170 -31.98 -15.16 -24.97
N ARG A 171 -32.46 -14.11 -25.66
CA ARG A 171 -33.84 -14.07 -26.13
C ARG A 171 -33.93 -14.96 -27.37
N VAL A 172 -34.37 -16.20 -27.20
CA VAL A 172 -34.75 -17.06 -28.32
C VAL A 172 -36.05 -16.48 -28.87
N LEU A 173 -35.97 -15.75 -29.98
CA LEU A 173 -37.14 -15.35 -30.77
C LEU A 173 -37.68 -16.60 -31.50
N SER A 174 -38.23 -17.55 -30.75
CA SER A 174 -39.13 -18.55 -31.32
C SER A 174 -40.51 -17.94 -31.36
N SER A 175 -41.08 -17.86 -32.56
CA SER A 175 -42.49 -17.64 -32.79
C SER A 175 -43.30 -18.56 -31.86
N ASN A 176 -44.10 -17.96 -30.99
CA ASN A 176 -45.01 -18.58 -30.02
C ASN A 176 -44.36 -19.10 -28.72
N HIS A 177 -44.74 -18.43 -27.63
CA HIS A 177 -44.50 -18.71 -26.21
C HIS A 177 -43.17 -18.25 -25.60
N GLU A 178 -43.28 -17.13 -24.89
CA GLU A 178 -42.34 -16.64 -23.87
C GLU A 178 -42.08 -17.72 -22.81
N LYS A 179 -40.90 -18.34 -22.85
CA LYS A 179 -40.38 -19.14 -21.74
C LYS A 179 -38.97 -18.68 -21.40
N TYR A 180 -38.84 -18.11 -20.22
CA TYR A 180 -37.57 -17.71 -19.62
C TYR A 180 -36.93 -18.94 -18.97
N LEU A 181 -35.78 -19.38 -19.49
CA LEU A 181 -34.98 -20.45 -18.89
C LEU A 181 -33.61 -19.85 -18.53
N LEU A 182 -33.43 -19.57 -17.23
CA LEU A 182 -32.18 -19.10 -16.65
C LEU A 182 -31.23 -20.32 -16.53
N ARG A 183 -30.15 -20.34 -17.30
CA ARG A 183 -28.96 -21.14 -16.97
C ARG A 183 -27.82 -20.21 -16.63
N TYR A 184 -27.32 -20.36 -15.41
CA TYR A 184 -26.05 -19.80 -14.94
C TYR A 184 -24.96 -20.84 -15.22
N GLU A 185 -23.89 -20.44 -15.89
CA GLU A 185 -22.58 -21.09 -15.73
C GLU A 185 -21.63 -20.01 -15.25
N LEU A 186 -21.06 -20.26 -14.07
CA LEU A 186 -19.93 -19.54 -13.47
C LEU A 186 -18.63 -20.09 -14.07
#